data_AF-A0A1U7JD50-F1
#
_entry.id   AF-A0A1U7JD50-F1
#
_cell.length_a   1.000
_cell.length_b   1.000
_cell.length_c   1.000
_cell.angle_alpha   90.00
_cell.angle_beta   90.00
_cell.angle_gamma   90.00
#
_symmetry.space_group_name_H-M   'P 1'
#
loop_
_entity.id
_entity.type
_entity.pdbx_description
1 polymer ?
#
loop_
_entity_poly.entity_id
_entity_poly.type
_entity_poly.pdbx_seq_one_letter_code
_entity_poly.pdbx_strand_id
1 'polypeptide(L)'
;MIEYTRFRAGRHWSVLSQDDGFVDALERARWANYAIALDFVGEMALNSLRRKSKRPEQEIAGFLGRCTGTIMKSYADMTALPCEEWRTLTSASRYRLRTAALMGPRPVQEIPATRFSEFFENLPIHCKLGGHDELTLLNSMRVHLGQMNDEFRWRSDLPALDACMCAAASLRGEEPPSSS
;
A
#
# COMPACT_ATOMS: atom_id res chain seq x y z
N MET A 1 10.76 -5.43 6.02
CA MET A 1 11.45 -5.85 4.78
C MET A 1 12.97 -5.83 4.98
N ILE A 2 13.61 -4.67 5.18
CA ILE A 2 15.07 -4.59 5.41
C ILE A 2 15.53 -5.48 6.56
N GLU A 3 14.86 -5.45 7.71
CA GLU A 3 15.19 -6.33 8.83
C GLU A 3 15.05 -7.82 8.51
N TYR A 4 14.06 -8.18 7.69
CA TYR A 4 13.88 -9.57 7.24
C TYR A 4 15.01 -10.00 6.29
N THR A 5 15.34 -9.15 5.30
CA THR A 5 16.46 -9.40 4.38
C THR A 5 17.78 -9.48 5.14
N ARG A 6 18.01 -8.59 6.11
CA ARG A 6 19.18 -8.59 6.98
C ARG A 6 19.28 -9.86 7.83
N PHE A 7 18.18 -10.26 8.45
CA PHE A 7 18.10 -11.50 9.22
C PHE A 7 18.45 -12.72 8.37
N ARG A 8 17.95 -12.78 7.12
CA ARG A 8 18.25 -13.87 6.19
C ARG A 8 19.66 -13.84 5.63
N ALA A 9 20.21 -12.66 5.36
CA ALA A 9 21.60 -12.49 4.95
C ALA A 9 22.58 -12.92 6.05
N GLY A 10 22.19 -12.80 7.32
CA GLY A 10 22.97 -13.24 8.47
C GLY A 10 24.38 -12.63 8.45
N ARG A 11 25.40 -13.49 8.54
CA ARG A 11 26.82 -13.06 8.53
C ARG A 11 27.27 -12.43 7.22
N HIS A 12 26.54 -12.66 6.12
CA HIS A 12 26.88 -12.09 4.82
C HIS A 12 26.32 -10.69 4.62
N TRP A 13 25.48 -10.18 5.54
CA TRP A 13 24.90 -8.85 5.43
C TRP A 13 25.95 -7.76 5.22
N SER A 14 27.06 -7.77 5.97
CA SER A 14 28.09 -6.74 5.87
C SER A 14 28.76 -6.69 4.49
N VAL A 15 28.90 -7.85 3.85
CA VAL A 15 29.47 -7.96 2.49
C VAL A 15 28.43 -7.55 1.45
N LEU A 16 27.20 -8.06 1.57
CA LEU A 16 26.10 -7.73 0.64
C LEU A 16 25.73 -6.25 0.68
N SER A 17 25.79 -5.60 1.85
CA SER A 17 25.52 -4.17 1.99
C SER A 17 26.56 -3.26 1.34
N GLN A 18 27.69 -3.83 0.88
CA GLN A 18 28.74 -3.12 0.14
C GLN A 18 28.67 -3.43 -1.37
N ASP A 19 27.78 -4.35 -1.79
CA ASP A 19 27.56 -4.67 -3.19
C ASP A 19 26.47 -3.76 -3.77
N ASP A 20 26.86 -2.89 -4.71
CA ASP A 20 25.96 -1.91 -5.32
C ASP A 20 24.74 -2.59 -5.97
N GLY A 21 24.93 -3.75 -6.60
CA GLY A 21 23.84 -4.49 -7.23
C GLY A 21 22.79 -5.01 -6.23
N PHE A 22 23.23 -5.49 -5.08
CA PHE A 22 22.35 -5.88 -3.98
C PHE A 22 21.63 -4.69 -3.36
N VAL A 23 22.34 -3.57 -3.14
CA VAL A 23 21.74 -2.35 -2.59
C VAL A 23 20.68 -1.79 -3.54
N ASP A 24 20.96 -1.75 -4.84
CA ASP A 24 20.01 -1.32 -5.87
C ASP A 24 18.77 -2.22 -5.91
N ALA A 25 18.96 -3.54 -5.86
CA ALA A 25 17.86 -4.50 -5.81
C ALA A 25 17.02 -4.33 -4.54
N LEU A 26 17.65 -4.07 -3.39
CA LEU A 26 16.97 -3.84 -2.11
C LEU A 26 16.15 -2.55 -2.12
N GLU A 27 16.69 -1.46 -2.68
CA GLU A 27 15.95 -0.20 -2.80
C GLU A 27 14.79 -0.31 -3.80
N ARG A 28 14.98 -0.98 -4.94
CA ARG A 28 13.87 -1.29 -5.86
C ARG A 28 12.76 -2.09 -5.17
N ALA A 29 13.14 -3.17 -4.47
CA ALA A 29 12.23 -3.99 -3.70
C ALA A 29 11.46 -3.17 -2.65
N ARG A 30 12.13 -2.24 -1.98
CA ARG A 30 11.54 -1.35 -0.97
C ARG A 30 10.41 -0.53 -1.55
N TRP A 31 10.63 0.12 -2.69
CA TRP A 31 9.65 1.00 -3.30
C TRP A 31 8.50 0.24 -3.95
N ALA A 32 8.77 -0.90 -4.60
CA ALA A 32 7.71 -1.77 -5.12
C ALA A 32 6.80 -2.27 -3.99
N ASN A 33 7.40 -2.77 -2.90
CA ASN A 33 6.67 -3.27 -1.75
C ASN A 33 6.01 -2.18 -0.90
N TYR A 34 6.52 -0.96 -0.92
CA TYR A 34 5.86 0.20 -0.31
C TYR A 34 4.50 0.45 -0.97
N ALA A 35 4.42 0.42 -2.30
CA ALA A 35 3.17 0.59 -3.02
C ALA A 35 2.15 -0.50 -2.68
N ILE A 36 2.60 -1.77 -2.59
CA ILE A 36 1.75 -2.90 -2.18
C ILE A 36 1.23 -2.72 -0.74
N ALA A 37 2.13 -2.38 0.20
CA ALA A 37 1.75 -2.17 1.59
C ALA A 37 0.76 -0.99 1.73
N LEU A 38 0.94 0.08 0.95
CA LEU A 38 0.02 1.22 0.93
C LEU A 38 -1.37 0.83 0.43
N ASP A 39 -1.47 -0.11 -0.52
CA ASP A 39 -2.76 -0.65 -0.97
C ASP A 39 -3.47 -1.41 0.15
N PHE A 40 -2.74 -2.20 0.95
CA PHE A 40 -3.32 -2.89 2.10
C PHE A 40 -3.90 -1.91 3.12
N VAL A 41 -3.17 -0.82 3.40
CA VAL A 41 -3.64 0.25 4.29
C VAL A 41 -4.85 0.97 3.69
N GLY A 42 -4.84 1.22 2.38
CA GLY A 42 -5.98 1.82 1.69
C GLY A 42 -7.25 0.97 1.77
N GLU A 43 -7.16 -0.35 1.54
CA GLU A 43 -8.31 -1.25 1.66
C GLU A 43 -8.76 -1.38 3.12
N MET A 44 -7.83 -1.42 4.08
CA MET A 44 -8.14 -1.39 5.51
C MET A 44 -8.94 -0.12 5.89
N ALA A 45 -8.50 1.04 5.42
CA ALA A 45 -9.20 2.31 5.65
C ALA A 45 -10.59 2.31 4.98
N LEU A 46 -10.70 1.78 3.76
CA LEU A 46 -11.98 1.60 3.07
C LEU A 46 -12.95 0.77 3.90
N ASN A 47 -12.52 -0.39 4.42
CA ASN A 47 -13.36 -1.27 5.23
C ASN A 47 -13.78 -0.64 6.57
N SER A 48 -12.94 0.23 7.14
CA SER A 48 -13.28 1.01 8.33
C SER A 48 -14.31 2.10 8.03
N LEU A 49 -14.12 2.85 6.94
CA LEU A 49 -15.00 3.95 6.56
C LEU A 49 -16.35 3.48 6.02
N ARG A 50 -16.40 2.38 5.26
CA ARG A 50 -17.65 1.75 4.81
C ARG A 50 -18.65 1.50 5.94
N ARG A 51 -18.17 1.09 7.11
CA ARG A 51 -19.01 0.78 8.28
C ARG A 51 -19.46 2.02 9.06
N LYS A 52 -18.75 3.14 8.88
CA LYS A 52 -18.85 4.33 9.74
C LYS A 52 -19.42 5.56 9.00
N SER A 53 -19.24 5.63 7.68
CA SER A 53 -19.75 6.69 6.82
C SER A 53 -21.02 6.22 6.10
N LYS A 54 -21.92 7.17 5.79
CA LYS A 54 -23.14 6.91 4.98
C LYS A 54 -22.90 7.05 3.47
N ARG A 55 -21.64 7.29 3.06
CA ARG A 55 -21.29 7.52 1.65
C ARG A 55 -21.28 6.24 0.83
N PRO A 56 -21.55 6.34 -0.48
CA PRO A 56 -21.30 5.23 -1.41
C PRO A 56 -19.83 4.78 -1.36
N GLU A 57 -19.61 3.47 -1.36
CA GLU A 57 -18.28 2.88 -1.20
C GLU A 57 -17.29 3.33 -2.30
N GLN A 58 -17.81 3.58 -3.51
CA GLN A 58 -17.05 4.12 -4.63
C GLN A 58 -16.54 5.55 -4.40
N GLU A 59 -17.28 6.37 -3.66
CA GLU A 59 -16.82 7.72 -3.28
C GLU A 59 -15.68 7.63 -2.27
N ILE A 60 -15.83 6.75 -1.27
CA ILE A 60 -14.81 6.50 -0.24
C ILE A 60 -13.52 6.00 -0.91
N ALA A 61 -13.61 4.99 -1.78
CA ALA A 61 -12.45 4.50 -2.53
C ALA A 61 -11.84 5.57 -3.45
N GLY A 62 -12.69 6.39 -4.10
CA GLY A 62 -12.21 7.50 -4.90
C GLY A 62 -11.44 8.54 -4.08
N PHE A 63 -11.86 8.83 -2.85
CA PHE A 63 -11.15 9.69 -1.92
C PHE A 63 -9.84 9.06 -1.45
N LEU A 64 -9.88 7.82 -0.94
CA LEU A 64 -8.69 7.11 -0.49
C LEU A 64 -7.65 6.95 -1.61
N GLY A 65 -8.08 6.68 -2.85
CA GLY A 65 -7.19 6.65 -4.01
C GLY A 65 -6.55 7.99 -4.35
N ARG A 66 -7.19 9.12 -4.00
CA ARG A 66 -6.53 10.44 -4.08
C ARG A 66 -5.47 10.57 -2.99
N CYS A 67 -5.80 10.19 -1.75
CA CYS A 67 -4.86 10.22 -0.63
C CYS A 67 -3.62 9.36 -0.90
N THR A 68 -3.79 8.08 -1.28
CA THR A 68 -2.66 7.20 -1.64
C THR A 68 -1.87 7.77 -2.82
N GLY A 69 -2.55 8.32 -3.82
CA GLY A 69 -1.89 9.00 -4.94
C GLY A 69 -1.07 10.22 -4.53
N THR A 70 -1.54 11.02 -3.57
CA THR A 70 -0.78 12.16 -3.03
C THR A 70 0.45 11.69 -2.24
N ILE A 71 0.29 10.65 -1.41
CA ILE A 71 1.40 10.04 -0.68
C ILE A 71 2.46 9.52 -1.66
N MET A 72 2.07 8.73 -2.66
CA MET A 72 2.99 8.21 -3.67
C MET A 72 3.71 9.34 -4.44
N LYS A 73 3.01 10.42 -4.77
CA LYS A 73 3.62 11.60 -5.41
C LYS A 73 4.66 12.28 -4.53
N SER A 74 4.46 12.35 -3.21
CA SER A 74 5.45 12.95 -2.30
C SER A 74 6.78 12.18 -2.23
N TYR A 75 6.81 10.94 -2.72
CA TYR A 75 8.02 10.11 -2.79
C TYR A 75 8.57 9.95 -4.22
N ALA A 76 8.02 10.65 -5.22
CA ALA A 76 8.42 10.50 -6.61
C ALA A 76 9.91 10.80 -6.87
N ASP A 77 10.51 11.71 -6.10
CA ASP A 77 11.93 12.07 -6.25
C ASP A 77 12.87 11.23 -5.36
N MET A 78 12.31 10.41 -4.46
CA MET A 78 13.06 9.56 -3.53
C MET A 78 13.11 8.09 -3.97
N THR A 79 12.25 7.70 -4.91
CA THR A 79 12.13 6.30 -5.33
C THR A 79 13.29 5.87 -6.22
N ALA A 80 13.80 4.66 -5.99
CA ALA A 80 14.78 4.01 -6.86
C ALA A 80 14.13 3.37 -8.10
N LEU A 81 12.80 3.44 -8.23
CA LEU A 81 12.08 2.93 -9.39
C LEU A 81 12.08 3.95 -10.54
N PRO A 82 12.14 3.50 -11.80
CA PRO A 82 11.90 4.34 -12.96
C PRO A 82 10.57 5.09 -12.85
N CYS A 83 10.55 6.34 -13.32
CA CYS A 83 9.37 7.21 -13.24
C CYS A 83 8.09 6.54 -13.79
N GLU A 84 8.19 5.84 -14.93
CA GLU A 84 7.06 5.13 -15.54
C GLU A 84 6.57 3.95 -14.70
N GLU A 85 7.49 3.20 -14.07
CA GLU A 85 7.15 2.10 -13.16
C GLU A 85 6.41 2.64 -11.93
N TRP A 86 6.92 3.73 -11.34
CA TRP A 86 6.29 4.40 -10.20
C TRP A 86 4.90 4.97 -10.52
N ARG A 87 4.75 5.61 -11.69
CA ARG A 87 3.46 6.11 -12.18
C ARG A 87 2.46 4.98 -12.39
N THR A 88 2.91 3.85 -12.91
CA THR A 88 2.10 2.65 -13.10
C THR A 88 1.60 2.11 -11.77
N LEU A 89 2.49 1.94 -10.79
CA LEU A 89 2.12 1.50 -9.43
C LEU A 89 1.10 2.45 -8.77
N THR A 90 1.33 3.76 -8.90
CA THR A 90 0.44 4.80 -8.37
C THR A 90 -0.96 4.73 -9.00
N SER A 91 -1.03 4.53 -10.31
CA SER A 91 -2.30 4.44 -11.04
C SER A 91 -3.04 3.14 -10.71
N ALA A 92 -2.31 2.04 -10.61
CA ALA A 92 -2.86 0.74 -10.27
C ALA A 92 -3.42 0.69 -8.83
N SER A 93 -2.80 1.40 -7.89
CA SER A 93 -3.31 1.54 -6.50
C SER A 93 -4.74 2.08 -6.47
N ARG A 94 -5.00 3.16 -7.23
CA ARG A 94 -6.34 3.74 -7.36
C ARG A 94 -7.34 2.75 -7.93
N TYR A 95 -6.97 2.04 -8.99
CA TYR A 95 -7.83 1.05 -9.60
C TYR A 95 -8.18 -0.07 -8.61
N ARG A 96 -7.18 -0.61 -7.90
CA ARG A 96 -7.37 -1.65 -6.89
C ARG A 96 -8.34 -1.24 -5.79
N LEU A 97 -8.26 -0.01 -5.28
CA LEU A 97 -9.22 0.49 -4.28
C LEU A 97 -10.64 0.55 -4.81
N ARG A 98 -10.83 0.97 -6.07
CA ARG A 98 -12.17 0.99 -6.68
C ARG A 98 -12.71 -0.42 -6.91
N THR A 99 -11.85 -1.35 -7.30
CA THR A 99 -12.21 -2.78 -7.40
C THR A 99 -12.58 -3.33 -6.02
N ALA A 100 -11.79 -3.05 -4.99
CA ALA A 100 -12.11 -3.43 -3.61
C ALA A 100 -13.43 -2.83 -3.14
N ALA A 101 -13.77 -1.61 -3.59
CA ALA A 101 -15.05 -0.95 -3.35
C ALA A 101 -16.27 -1.60 -4.03
N LEU A 102 -16.07 -2.46 -5.03
CA LEU A 102 -17.15 -3.25 -5.65
C LEU A 102 -17.34 -4.61 -4.97
N MET A 103 -16.31 -5.07 -4.27
CA MET A 103 -16.32 -6.34 -3.54
C MET A 103 -16.78 -6.12 -2.10
N GLY A 104 -17.38 -7.14 -1.48
CA GLY A 104 -17.68 -7.11 -0.05
C GLY A 104 -16.41 -6.87 0.80
N PRO A 105 -16.53 -6.28 2.00
CA PRO A 105 -15.38 -5.98 2.85
C PRO A 105 -14.70 -7.28 3.29
N ARG A 106 -13.37 -7.34 3.11
CA ARG A 106 -12.56 -8.45 3.63
C ARG A 106 -12.20 -8.24 5.09
N PRO A 107 -12.05 -9.32 5.88
CA PRO A 107 -11.35 -9.25 7.16
C PRO A 107 -9.97 -8.61 6.96
N VAL A 108 -9.58 -7.70 7.86
CA VAL A 108 -8.31 -6.96 7.72
C VAL A 108 -7.11 -7.90 7.66
N GLN A 109 -7.16 -9.01 8.40
CA GLN A 109 -6.13 -10.05 8.43
C GLN A 109 -6.03 -10.83 7.10
N GLU A 110 -7.00 -10.73 6.21
CA GLU A 110 -6.98 -11.38 4.91
C GLU A 110 -6.47 -10.46 3.79
N ILE A 111 -6.48 -9.14 4.00
CA ILE A 111 -6.05 -8.16 3.00
C ILE A 111 -4.62 -8.44 2.50
N PRO A 112 -3.59 -8.68 3.36
CA PRO A 112 -2.24 -8.90 2.88
C PRO A 112 -2.10 -10.12 1.95
N ALA A 113 -2.93 -11.15 2.15
CA ALA A 113 -2.87 -12.38 1.36
C ALA A 113 -3.23 -12.15 -0.12
N THR A 114 -3.94 -11.06 -0.45
CA THR A 114 -4.37 -10.75 -1.82
C THR A 114 -3.22 -10.50 -2.78
N ARG A 115 -2.06 -10.04 -2.28
CA ARG A 115 -0.87 -9.71 -3.10
C ARG A 115 0.43 -10.12 -2.41
N PHE A 116 0.36 -11.12 -1.53
CA PHE A 116 1.54 -11.52 -0.77
C PHE A 116 2.61 -12.16 -1.65
N SER A 117 2.23 -12.97 -2.65
CA SER A 117 3.24 -13.59 -3.54
C SER A 117 4.00 -12.52 -4.32
N GLU A 118 3.32 -11.51 -4.88
CA GLU A 118 3.98 -10.36 -5.51
C GLU A 118 4.92 -9.62 -4.55
N PHE A 119 4.49 -9.39 -3.31
CA PHE A 119 5.35 -8.78 -2.30
C PHE A 119 6.62 -9.62 -2.03
N PHE A 120 6.44 -10.93 -1.90
CA PHE A 120 7.51 -11.86 -1.55
C PHE A 120 8.50 -12.04 -2.70
N GLU A 121 8.01 -12.10 -3.93
CA GLU A 121 8.80 -12.17 -5.16
C GLU A 121 9.69 -10.95 -5.37
N ASN A 122 9.27 -9.77 -4.89
CA ASN A 122 10.08 -8.56 -4.93
C ASN A 122 11.29 -8.60 -3.97
N LEU A 123 11.33 -9.51 -2.99
CA LEU A 123 12.43 -9.53 -2.01
C LEU A 123 13.74 -9.97 -2.69
N PRO A 124 14.87 -9.28 -2.45
CA PRO A 124 16.15 -9.59 -3.06
C PRO A 124 16.83 -10.77 -2.35
N ILE A 125 16.12 -11.90 -2.23
CA ILE A 125 16.55 -13.09 -1.50
C ILE A 125 16.38 -14.28 -2.43
N HIS A 126 17.45 -15.06 -2.61
CA HIS A 126 17.40 -16.25 -3.46
C HIS A 126 16.37 -17.26 -2.91
N CYS A 127 15.57 -17.87 -3.80
CA CYS A 127 14.47 -18.79 -3.44
C CYS A 127 14.87 -19.94 -2.48
N LYS A 128 16.11 -20.41 -2.57
CA LYS A 128 16.69 -21.44 -1.68
C LYS A 128 16.84 -21.01 -0.20
N LEU A 129 16.77 -19.71 0.10
CA LEU A 129 16.86 -19.17 1.46
C LEU A 129 15.47 -18.90 2.07
N GLY A 130 14.39 -19.08 1.31
CA GLY A 130 13.02 -18.65 1.65
C GLY A 130 12.17 -19.63 2.47
N GLY A 131 12.62 -20.88 2.67
CA GLY A 131 12.02 -21.86 3.60
C GLY A 131 10.49 -21.78 3.81
N HIS A 132 10.06 -21.73 5.07
CA HIS A 132 8.66 -21.47 5.49
C HIS A 132 8.38 -19.99 5.79
N ASP A 133 9.20 -19.10 5.25
CA ASP A 133 9.23 -17.71 5.69
C ASP A 133 8.09 -16.89 5.10
N GLU A 134 7.55 -17.34 3.98
CA GLU A 134 6.39 -16.78 3.31
C GLU A 134 5.23 -16.63 4.32
N LEU A 135 4.88 -17.72 5.01
CA LEU A 135 3.81 -17.71 6.03
C LEU A 135 4.16 -16.83 7.23
N THR A 136 5.42 -16.81 7.65
CA THR A 136 5.87 -16.01 8.81
C THR A 136 5.75 -14.52 8.52
N LEU A 137 6.25 -14.10 7.35
CA LEU A 137 6.21 -12.71 6.92
C LEU A 137 4.77 -12.28 6.61
N LEU A 138 3.96 -13.14 6.00
CA LEU A 138 2.52 -12.89 5.82
C LEU A 138 1.84 -12.67 7.17
N ASN A 139 2.07 -13.55 8.14
CA ASN A 139 1.49 -13.42 9.48
C ASN A 139 1.92 -12.12 10.19
N SER A 140 3.19 -11.71 10.04
CA SER A 140 3.64 -10.40 10.54
C SER A 140 2.87 -9.24 9.91
N MET A 141 2.61 -9.27 8.60
CA MET A 141 1.78 -8.24 7.95
C MET A 141 0.35 -8.23 8.45
N ARG A 142 -0.25 -9.41 8.66
CA ARG A 142 -1.61 -9.52 9.22
C ARG A 142 -1.71 -8.86 10.58
N VAL A 143 -0.72 -9.10 11.44
CA VAL A 143 -0.65 -8.51 12.79
C VAL A 143 -0.49 -6.99 12.70
N HIS A 144 0.48 -6.50 11.93
CA HIS A 144 0.71 -5.05 11.80
C HIS A 144 -0.49 -4.33 11.20
N LEU A 145 -1.12 -4.88 10.16
CA LEU A 145 -2.31 -4.26 9.56
C LEU A 145 -3.51 -4.28 10.53
N GLY A 146 -3.64 -5.34 11.34
CA GLY A 146 -4.62 -5.40 12.44
C GLY A 146 -4.40 -4.29 13.46
N GLN A 147 -3.16 -4.09 13.91
CA GLN A 147 -2.79 -3.02 14.85
C GLN A 147 -3.07 -1.64 14.26
N MET A 148 -2.70 -1.39 13.00
CA MET A 148 -3.00 -0.14 12.30
C MET A 148 -4.51 0.10 12.19
N ASN A 149 -5.30 -0.95 11.96
CA ASN A 149 -6.75 -0.85 11.90
C ASN A 149 -7.35 -0.46 13.26
N ASP A 150 -6.88 -1.07 14.34
CA ASP A 150 -7.35 -0.74 15.69
C ASP A 150 -6.98 0.69 16.07
N GLU A 151 -5.76 1.11 15.78
CA GLU A 151 -5.33 2.49 15.96
C GLU A 151 -6.17 3.47 15.12
N PHE A 152 -6.39 3.17 13.84
CA PHE A 152 -7.24 3.98 12.96
C PHE A 152 -8.66 4.07 13.50
N ARG A 153 -9.24 2.97 13.99
CA ARG A 153 -10.59 2.95 14.55
C ARG A 153 -10.71 3.81 15.80
N TRP A 154 -9.67 3.87 16.62
CA TRP A 154 -9.60 4.67 17.85
C TRP A 154 -9.34 6.17 17.58
N ARG A 155 -8.43 6.48 16.66
CA ARG A 155 -7.94 7.85 16.44
C ARG A 155 -8.65 8.60 15.31
N SER A 156 -9.43 7.92 14.47
CA SER A 156 -10.11 8.57 13.35
C SER A 156 -11.19 9.54 13.80
N ASP A 157 -11.05 10.80 13.39
CA ASP A 157 -12.11 11.80 13.45
C ASP A 157 -13.00 11.64 12.21
N LEU A 158 -14.10 10.89 12.36
CA LEU A 158 -15.01 10.61 11.26
C LEU A 158 -15.73 11.86 10.73
N PRO A 159 -16.26 12.77 11.58
CA PRO A 159 -16.78 14.05 11.10
C PRO A 159 -15.77 14.84 10.25
N ALA A 160 -14.52 14.93 10.69
CA ALA A 160 -13.47 15.63 9.93
C ALA A 160 -13.18 14.94 8.59
N LEU A 161 -13.12 13.60 8.57
CA LEU A 161 -12.91 12.83 7.34
C LEU A 161 -14.08 12.99 6.36
N ASP A 162 -15.33 12.98 6.85
CA ASP A 162 -16.51 13.20 6.01
C ASP A 162 -16.55 14.62 5.43
N ALA A 163 -16.17 15.63 6.22
CA ALA A 163 -16.03 17.02 5.76
C ALA A 163 -14.94 17.16 4.69
N CYS A 164 -13.78 16.55 4.90
CA CYS A 164 -12.70 16.48 3.90
C CYS A 164 -13.17 15.81 2.61
N MET A 165 -13.96 14.74 2.71
CA MET A 165 -14.55 14.08 1.53
C MET A 165 -15.56 14.97 0.80
N CYS A 166 -16.38 15.75 1.52
CA CYS A 166 -17.28 16.75 0.93
C CYS A 166 -16.49 17.81 0.15
N ALA A 167 -15.51 18.44 0.79
CA ALA A 167 -14.70 19.48 0.18
C ALA A 167 -13.98 18.96 -1.09
N ALA A 168 -13.42 17.75 -1.00
CA ALA A 168 -12.75 17.12 -2.13
C ALA A 168 -13.69 16.67 -3.26
N ALA A 169 -15.00 16.53 -3.00
CA ALA A 169 -16.01 16.27 -4.03
C ALA A 169 -16.45 17.55 -4.72
N SER A 170 -16.60 18.66 -3.99
CA SER A 170 -16.93 19.98 -4.56
C SER A 170 -15.88 20.46 -5.56
N LEU A 171 -14.60 20.22 -5.29
CA LEU A 171 -13.50 20.54 -6.22
C LEU A 171 -13.55 19.74 -7.54
N ARG A 172 -14.32 18.64 -7.64
CA ARG A 172 -14.55 17.92 -8.90
C ARG A 172 -15.64 18.54 -9.76
N GLY A 173 -16.52 19.35 -9.17
CA GLY A 173 -17.64 19.98 -9.89
C GLY A 173 -17.23 21.18 -10.75
N GLU A 174 -15.97 21.62 -10.67
CA GLU A 174 -15.46 22.82 -11.34
C GLU A 174 -14.54 22.54 -12.54
N GLU A 175 -14.27 21.28 -12.91
CA GLU A 175 -13.59 21.00 -14.19
C GLU A 175 -14.61 21.10 -15.35
N PRO A 176 -14.52 22.12 -16.24
CA PRO A 176 -15.40 22.19 -17.40
C PRO A 176 -15.10 21.01 -18.32
N PRO A 177 -16.10 20.46 -19.03
CA PRO A 177 -15.86 19.43 -20.03
C PRO A 177 -14.91 20.01 -21.09
N SER A 178 -13.72 19.42 -21.20
CA SER A 178 -12.82 19.66 -22.33
C SER A 178 -13.60 19.35 -23.60
N SER A 179 -13.98 20.42 -24.30
CA SER A 179 -14.73 20.35 -25.53
C SER A 179 -13.84 19.69 -26.59
N SER A 180 -14.26 18.53 -27.08
CA SER A 180 -13.79 17.97 -28.35
C SER A 180 -14.43 18.69 -29.52
#